data_AF-A0A1Q3BNK6-F1
#
_entry.id   AF-A0A1Q3BNK6-F1
#
_cell.length_a   1.000
_cell.length_b   1.000
_cell.length_c   1.000
_cell.angle_alpha   90.00
_cell.angle_beta   90.00
_cell.angle_gamma   90.00
#
_symmetry.space_group_name_H-M   'P 1'
#
loop_
_entity.id
_entity.type
_entity.pdbx_description
1 polymer ?
#
loop_
_entity_poly.entity_id
_entity_poly.type
_entity_poly.pdbx_seq_one_letter_code
_entity_poly.pdbx_strand_id
1 'polypeptide(L)'
;MLSKQSITFNNGLMSSLLLFWNLTHILYSSLWLIGTTMEDVMSITNLSPTGVSCFDSKYHDFSSYPWDSSSTAYSHFMTYRRSALPFVSDVETISFYLDLICKFFVCHSFIHIQKIFLPMAYAFHYNIQAIALAPYFLGLVYRAINEVLDKSFSTTTSGPLWFVQLWAYAYFPVLAREPSVPFESIPNVSSYGDYLMSLTEASNDFETCFKYLSSPSIQTPAE
;
A
#
# COMPACT_ATOMS: atom_id res chain seq x y z
N MET A 1 -10.10 -8.17 -4.40
CA MET A 1 -8.67 -8.36 -4.05
C MET A 1 -7.83 -7.47 -4.96
N LEU A 2 -7.51 -6.29 -4.44
CA LEU A 2 -6.85 -5.18 -5.14
C LEU A 2 -5.56 -5.57 -5.88
N SER A 3 -4.90 -6.66 -5.46
CA SER A 3 -3.70 -7.21 -6.08
C SER A 3 -3.87 -7.71 -7.52
N LYS A 4 -5.10 -7.91 -8.01
CA LYS A 4 -5.37 -8.40 -9.37
C LYS A 4 -5.70 -7.29 -10.39
N GLN A 5 -5.87 -6.05 -9.94
CA GLN A 5 -6.31 -4.94 -10.78
C GLN A 5 -5.14 -4.00 -11.09
N SER A 6 -4.95 -3.66 -12.36
CA SER A 6 -3.97 -2.66 -12.78
C SER A 6 -4.52 -1.27 -12.49
N ILE A 7 -4.06 -0.66 -11.41
CA ILE A 7 -4.42 0.71 -11.06
C ILE A 7 -3.70 1.64 -12.02
N THR A 8 -4.45 2.38 -12.83
CA THR A 8 -3.89 3.44 -13.66
C THR A 8 -3.42 4.58 -12.77
N PHE A 9 -2.14 4.90 -12.87
CA PHE A 9 -1.55 5.92 -12.00
C PHE A 9 -1.83 7.31 -12.55
N ASN A 10 -2.59 8.11 -11.81
CA ASN A 10 -2.93 9.47 -12.23
C ASN A 10 -1.83 10.44 -11.79
N ASN A 11 -0.87 10.69 -12.70
CA ASN A 11 0.29 11.54 -12.45
C ASN A 11 -0.10 12.97 -12.02
N GLY A 12 -1.15 13.54 -12.62
CA GLY A 12 -1.60 14.90 -12.33
C GLY A 12 -2.12 15.02 -10.90
N LEU A 13 -3.05 14.14 -10.52
CA LEU A 13 -3.59 14.06 -9.17
C LEU A 13 -2.49 13.81 -8.13
N MET A 14 -1.63 12.82 -8.36
CA MET A 14 -0.59 12.49 -7.39
C MET A 14 0.39 13.65 -7.19
N SER A 15 0.78 14.32 -8.27
CA SER A 15 1.68 15.48 -8.18
C SER A 15 1.05 16.61 -7.37
N SER A 16 -0.25 16.87 -7.54
CA SER A 16 -0.97 17.87 -6.75
C SER A 16 -1.09 17.48 -5.27
N LEU A 17 -1.38 16.20 -4.97
CA LEU A 17 -1.47 15.70 -3.60
C LEU A 17 -0.14 15.78 -2.84
N LEU A 18 0.98 15.51 -3.53
CA LEU A 18 2.30 15.62 -2.90
C LEU A 18 2.69 17.06 -2.60
N LEU A 19 2.33 18.01 -3.47
CA LEU A 19 2.52 19.43 -3.18
C LEU A 19 1.66 19.88 -1.99
N PHE A 20 0.43 19.35 -1.90
CA PHE A 20 -0.43 19.55 -0.73
C PHE A 20 0.18 19.00 0.56
N TRP A 21 0.81 17.82 0.51
CA TRP A 21 1.48 17.20 1.67
C TRP A 21 2.88 17.69 1.98
N ASN A 22 3.45 18.59 1.16
CA ASN A 22 4.68 19.24 1.55
C ASN A 22 4.41 20.07 2.81
N LEU A 23 5.21 19.84 3.87
CA LEU A 23 5.09 20.46 5.21
C LEU A 23 4.88 21.98 5.16
N THR A 24 5.39 22.65 4.14
CA THR A 24 5.21 24.09 3.95
C THR A 24 3.76 24.48 3.62
N HIS A 25 2.97 23.63 2.97
CA HIS A 25 1.56 23.88 2.67
C HIS A 25 0.62 23.42 3.81
N ILE A 26 0.97 22.35 4.51
CA ILE A 26 0.20 21.82 5.66
C ILE A 26 0.11 22.86 6.80
N LEU A 27 1.18 23.64 7.04
CA LEU A 27 1.23 24.63 8.11
C LEU A 27 0.44 25.93 7.83
N TYR A 28 0.07 26.20 6.57
CA TYR A 28 -0.67 27.41 6.18
C TYR A 28 -2.19 27.19 6.05
N SER A 29 -2.64 25.94 5.98
CA SER A 29 -4.06 25.61 5.93
C SER A 29 -4.58 25.38 7.35
N SER A 30 -5.77 25.90 7.69
CA SER A 30 -6.45 25.67 8.98
C SER A 30 -6.91 24.22 9.19
N LEU A 31 -6.53 23.31 8.28
CA LEU A 31 -6.83 21.90 8.40
C LEU A 31 -5.85 21.20 9.34
N TRP A 32 -6.42 20.61 10.38
CA TRP A 32 -5.89 19.43 11.03
C TRP A 32 -5.33 18.48 9.96
N LEU A 33 -4.08 18.02 10.15
CA LEU A 33 -3.36 17.12 9.24
C LEU A 33 -4.31 16.20 8.46
N ILE A 34 -4.70 16.58 7.24
CA ILE A 34 -5.34 15.63 6.33
C ILE A 34 -4.23 14.66 5.95
N GLY A 35 -4.26 13.48 6.54
CA GLY A 35 -3.34 12.40 6.26
C GLY A 35 -4.09 11.09 6.29
N THR A 36 -3.53 10.08 5.66
CA THR A 36 -4.07 8.73 5.72
C THR A 36 -4.01 8.20 7.15
N THR A 37 -5.12 7.69 7.65
CA THR A 37 -5.24 7.13 9.00
C THR A 37 -5.28 5.61 8.98
N MET A 38 -5.27 4.99 10.16
CA MET A 38 -5.42 3.54 10.28
C MET A 38 -6.81 3.08 9.83
N GLU A 39 -7.85 3.88 10.07
CA GLU A 39 -9.23 3.60 9.63
C GLU A 39 -9.34 3.59 8.10
N ASP A 40 -8.62 4.50 7.43
CA ASP A 40 -8.56 4.54 5.96
C ASP A 40 -7.91 3.28 5.40
N VAL A 41 -6.83 2.82 6.04
CA VAL A 41 -6.18 1.57 5.64
C VAL A 41 -7.14 0.40 5.80
N MET A 42 -7.83 0.31 6.95
CA MET A 42 -8.78 -0.77 7.21
C MET A 42 -9.93 -0.77 6.19
N SER A 43 -10.57 0.37 5.97
CA SER A 43 -11.72 0.48 5.07
C SER A 43 -11.34 0.15 3.61
N ILE A 44 -10.23 0.72 3.11
CA ILE A 44 -9.81 0.55 1.71
C ILE A 44 -9.22 -0.84 1.46
N THR A 45 -8.38 -1.35 2.37
CA THR A 45 -7.59 -2.58 2.13
C THR A 45 -8.10 -3.82 2.86
N ASN A 46 -9.00 -3.65 3.83
CA ASN A 46 -9.50 -4.71 4.73
C ASN A 46 -8.37 -5.41 5.53
N LEU A 47 -7.26 -4.71 5.78
CA LEU A 47 -6.18 -5.21 6.62
C LEU A 47 -6.55 -5.09 8.11
N SER A 48 -6.16 -6.10 8.89
CA SER A 48 -6.43 -6.11 10.33
C SER A 48 -5.60 -5.05 11.07
N PRO A 49 -6.21 -4.19 11.91
CA PRO A 49 -5.49 -3.29 12.81
C PRO A 49 -5.00 -3.99 14.07
N THR A 50 -5.66 -5.08 14.46
CA THR A 50 -5.39 -5.84 15.67
C THR A 50 -4.58 -7.09 15.34
N GLY A 51 -3.72 -7.47 16.28
CA GLY A 51 -2.83 -8.60 16.11
C GLY A 51 -1.45 -8.34 16.70
N VAL A 52 -0.54 -9.29 16.51
CA VAL A 52 0.86 -9.12 16.86
C VAL A 52 1.60 -8.33 15.79
N SER A 53 2.66 -7.64 16.22
CA SER A 53 3.58 -6.99 15.30
C SER A 53 4.21 -8.03 14.39
N CYS A 54 4.28 -7.73 13.09
CA CYS A 54 4.90 -8.59 12.09
C CYS A 54 6.41 -8.79 12.27
N PHE A 55 7.05 -8.04 13.18
CA PHE A 55 8.48 -8.15 13.51
C PHE A 55 8.72 -8.59 14.95
N ASP A 56 7.71 -9.06 15.69
CA ASP A 56 7.94 -9.57 17.04
C ASP A 56 8.79 -10.84 16.97
N SER A 57 10.03 -10.74 17.45
CA SER A 57 11.07 -11.77 17.34
C SER A 57 10.86 -12.94 18.30
N LYS A 58 9.89 -12.85 19.22
CA LYS A 58 9.66 -13.84 20.27
C LYS A 58 9.14 -15.19 19.79
N TYR A 59 8.65 -15.27 18.55
CA TYR A 59 7.85 -16.42 18.11
C TYR A 59 8.54 -17.34 17.11
N HIS A 60 9.80 -17.06 16.76
CA HIS A 60 10.37 -17.71 15.59
C HIS A 60 11.88 -17.98 15.70
N ASP A 61 12.24 -19.26 15.66
CA ASP A 61 13.60 -19.68 15.33
C ASP A 61 13.75 -19.77 13.80
N PHE A 62 14.18 -18.66 13.19
CA PHE A 62 14.42 -18.55 11.75
C PHE A 62 15.71 -19.22 11.29
N SER A 63 16.52 -19.77 12.21
CA SER A 63 17.80 -20.39 11.86
C SER A 63 17.63 -21.61 10.95
N SER A 64 16.45 -22.24 11.00
CA SER A 64 16.06 -23.36 10.15
C SER A 64 15.89 -23.00 8.67
N TYR A 65 15.64 -21.74 8.33
CA TYR A 65 15.50 -21.33 6.93
C TYR A 65 16.89 -21.25 6.27
N PRO A 66 17.15 -21.97 5.16
CA PRO A 66 18.45 -21.95 4.49
C PRO A 66 18.64 -20.66 3.68
N TRP A 67 18.85 -19.52 4.36
CA TRP A 67 19.03 -18.22 3.74
C TRP A 67 20.37 -18.16 2.98
N ASP A 68 20.30 -17.78 1.71
CA ASP A 68 21.45 -17.58 0.85
C ASP A 68 21.39 -16.14 0.30
N SER A 69 22.38 -15.32 0.63
CA SER A 69 22.43 -13.92 0.23
C SER A 69 22.72 -13.74 -1.27
N SER A 70 23.31 -14.73 -1.92
CA SER A 70 23.74 -14.65 -3.32
C SER A 70 22.57 -14.72 -4.30
N SER A 71 21.48 -15.41 -3.94
CA SER A 71 20.34 -15.70 -4.82
C SER A 71 19.07 -14.96 -4.40
N THR A 72 19.21 -13.70 -3.97
CA THR A 72 18.10 -12.88 -3.45
C THR A 72 17.39 -12.03 -4.50
N ALA A 73 17.92 -11.94 -5.73
CA ALA A 73 17.31 -11.16 -6.80
C ALA A 73 15.96 -11.76 -7.23
N TYR A 74 14.94 -10.91 -7.42
CA TYR A 74 13.58 -11.36 -7.76
C TYR A 74 13.49 -12.24 -9.01
N SER A 75 14.36 -11.99 -10.00
CA SER A 75 14.40 -12.75 -11.25
C SER A 75 14.83 -14.20 -11.07
N HIS A 76 15.57 -14.50 -10.00
CA HIS A 76 16.16 -15.84 -9.77
C HIS A 76 15.69 -16.50 -8.49
N PHE A 77 15.19 -15.73 -7.50
CA PHE A 77 14.89 -16.24 -6.17
C PHE A 77 13.91 -17.41 -6.18
N MET A 78 12.75 -17.26 -6.83
CA MET A 78 11.75 -18.33 -6.88
C MET A 78 12.25 -19.54 -7.69
N THR A 79 13.02 -19.31 -8.75
CA THR A 79 13.61 -20.39 -9.56
C THR A 79 14.64 -21.19 -8.76
N TYR A 80 15.45 -20.51 -7.94
CA TYR A 80 16.44 -21.13 -7.08
C TYR A 80 15.80 -21.90 -5.92
N ARG A 81 14.69 -21.40 -5.37
CA ARG A 81 13.96 -22.01 -4.24
C ARG A 81 12.98 -23.10 -4.65
N ARG A 82 12.71 -23.23 -5.95
CA ARG A 82 11.84 -24.27 -6.48
C ARG A 82 12.47 -25.64 -6.24
N SER A 83 11.76 -26.49 -5.51
CA SER A 83 12.19 -27.86 -5.31
C SER A 83 11.88 -28.70 -6.57
N ALA A 84 12.72 -29.69 -6.86
CA ALA A 84 12.46 -30.68 -7.92
C ALA A 84 11.50 -31.80 -7.46
N LEU A 85 10.99 -31.68 -6.23
CA LEU A 85 10.12 -32.68 -5.62
C LEU A 85 8.70 -32.55 -6.18
N PRO A 86 7.93 -33.67 -6.19
CA PRO A 86 6.55 -33.64 -6.66
C PRO A 86 5.57 -32.94 -5.70
N PHE A 87 6.01 -32.65 -4.47
CA PHE A 87 5.24 -31.94 -3.45
C PHE A 87 5.90 -30.61 -3.08
N VAL A 88 5.10 -29.61 -2.75
CA VAL A 88 5.59 -28.28 -2.34
C VAL A 88 6.20 -28.39 -0.94
N SER A 89 7.45 -27.98 -0.79
CA SER A 89 8.13 -27.95 0.51
C SER A 89 7.75 -26.72 1.33
N ASP A 90 7.92 -26.80 2.66
CA ASP A 90 7.76 -25.65 3.55
C ASP A 90 8.67 -24.48 3.14
N VAL A 91 9.92 -24.79 2.76
CA VAL A 91 10.88 -23.78 2.28
C VAL A 91 10.37 -23.08 1.03
N GLU A 92 9.78 -23.82 0.08
CA GLU A 92 9.21 -23.27 -1.15
C GLU A 92 7.99 -22.38 -0.84
N THR A 93 7.12 -22.82 0.08
CA THR A 93 5.94 -22.06 0.51
C THR A 93 6.32 -20.77 1.24
N ILE A 94 7.26 -20.83 2.17
CA ILE A 94 7.79 -19.65 2.89
C ILE A 94 8.46 -18.69 1.90
N SER A 95 9.23 -19.22 0.94
CA SER A 95 9.88 -18.40 -0.11
C SER A 95 8.84 -17.70 -0.97
N PHE A 96 7.74 -18.38 -1.32
CA PHE A 96 6.63 -17.78 -2.05
C PHE A 96 5.99 -16.62 -1.28
N TYR A 97 5.68 -16.80 0.01
CA TYR A 97 5.14 -15.70 0.83
C TYR A 97 6.11 -14.54 0.95
N LEU A 98 7.40 -14.82 1.11
CA LEU A 98 8.42 -13.79 1.19
C LEU A 98 8.53 -12.97 -0.10
N ASP A 99 8.50 -13.64 -1.26
CA ASP A 99 8.47 -12.99 -2.57
C ASP A 99 7.22 -12.12 -2.73
N LEU A 100 6.04 -12.64 -2.32
CA LEU A 100 4.78 -11.92 -2.38
C LEU A 100 4.79 -10.66 -1.51
N ILE A 101 5.27 -10.77 -0.26
CA ILE A 101 5.40 -9.64 0.67
C ILE A 101 6.31 -8.56 0.06
N CYS A 102 7.52 -8.95 -0.38
CA CYS A 102 8.49 -7.98 -0.85
C CYS A 102 8.03 -7.29 -2.15
N LYS A 103 7.45 -8.04 -3.10
CA LYS A 103 6.99 -7.53 -4.39
C LYS A 103 5.73 -6.69 -4.29
N PHE A 104 4.70 -7.20 -3.62
CA PHE A 104 3.34 -6.66 -3.75
C PHE A 104 2.83 -5.95 -2.50
N PHE A 105 3.38 -6.25 -1.33
CA PHE A 105 2.91 -5.67 -0.08
C PHE A 105 3.77 -4.49 0.37
N VAL A 106 5.08 -4.70 0.44
CA VAL A 106 6.07 -3.64 0.73
C VAL A 106 6.26 -2.74 -0.48
N CYS A 107 6.12 -3.31 -1.68
CA CYS A 107 6.36 -2.66 -2.96
C CYS A 107 7.73 -1.96 -2.99
N HIS A 108 8.78 -2.58 -2.47
CA HIS A 108 10.08 -1.91 -2.30
C HIS A 108 10.82 -1.78 -3.64
N SER A 109 11.54 -0.66 -3.89
CA SER A 109 12.38 -0.49 -5.10
C SER A 109 13.56 -1.47 -5.19
N PHE A 110 13.84 -2.23 -4.13
CA PHE A 110 14.97 -3.14 -4.15
C PHE A 110 14.73 -4.27 -5.15
N ILE A 111 15.77 -4.59 -5.94
CA ILE A 111 15.78 -5.72 -6.87
C ILE A 111 15.86 -7.06 -6.10
N HIS A 112 16.20 -7.00 -4.81
CA HIS A 112 16.48 -8.13 -3.94
C HIS A 112 15.42 -8.29 -2.85
N ILE A 113 15.08 -9.55 -2.58
CA ILE A 113 14.25 -9.96 -1.45
C ILE A 113 15.00 -9.74 -0.14
N GLN A 114 14.32 -9.16 0.83
CA GLN A 114 14.90 -8.83 2.12
C GLN A 114 14.58 -9.88 3.18
N LYS A 115 15.62 -10.38 3.85
CA LYS A 115 15.51 -11.32 4.96
C LYS A 115 14.67 -10.80 6.13
N ILE A 116 14.58 -9.47 6.28
CA ILE A 116 13.85 -8.83 7.38
C ILE A 116 12.35 -9.19 7.39
N PHE A 117 11.78 -9.60 6.26
CA PHE A 117 10.37 -9.99 6.14
C PHE A 117 10.13 -11.50 6.33
N LEU A 118 11.19 -12.29 6.57
CA LEU A 118 11.09 -13.70 6.87
C LEU A 118 10.17 -14.01 8.08
N PRO A 119 10.17 -13.22 9.18
CA PRO A 119 9.17 -13.33 10.25
C PRO A 119 7.73 -13.37 9.75
N MET A 120 7.38 -12.41 8.90
CA MET A 120 6.04 -12.30 8.35
C MET A 120 5.69 -13.49 7.45
N ALA A 121 6.63 -13.96 6.62
CA ALA A 121 6.42 -15.12 5.77
C ALA A 121 6.20 -16.42 6.58
N TYR A 122 6.93 -16.61 7.67
CA TYR A 122 6.72 -17.73 8.60
C TYR A 122 5.36 -17.66 9.29
N ALA A 123 4.98 -16.48 9.76
CA ALA A 123 3.70 -16.28 10.42
C ALA A 123 2.52 -16.58 9.47
N PHE A 124 2.64 -16.25 8.18
CA PHE A 124 1.65 -16.62 7.16
C PHE A 124 1.63 -18.13 6.88
N HIS A 125 2.78 -18.77 6.74
CA HIS A 125 2.84 -20.20 6.42
C HIS A 125 2.26 -21.08 7.53
N TYR A 126 2.64 -20.82 8.79
CA TYR A 126 2.19 -21.62 9.93
C TYR A 126 0.88 -21.12 10.56
N ASN A 127 0.32 -20.02 10.07
CA ASN A 127 -0.90 -19.39 10.58
C ASN A 127 -0.90 -19.23 12.12
N ILE A 128 0.24 -18.79 12.67
CA ILE A 128 0.51 -18.82 14.12
C ILE A 128 -0.38 -17.83 14.86
N GLN A 129 -0.62 -16.65 14.29
CA GLN A 129 -1.39 -15.59 14.93
C GLN A 129 -1.92 -14.57 13.93
N ALA A 130 -3.00 -13.87 14.30
CA ALA A 130 -3.43 -12.66 13.60
C ALA A 130 -2.34 -11.58 13.66
N ILE A 131 -1.87 -11.13 12.49
CA ILE A 131 -0.87 -10.09 12.35
C ILE A 131 -1.56 -8.75 12.16
N ALA A 132 -1.14 -7.73 12.92
CA ALA A 132 -1.60 -6.35 12.74
C ALA A 132 -0.93 -5.75 11.49
N LEU A 133 -1.50 -6.01 10.32
CA LEU A 133 -0.95 -5.57 9.03
C LEU A 133 -1.28 -4.11 8.71
N ALA A 134 -2.43 -3.59 9.18
CA ALA A 134 -2.83 -2.21 8.90
C ALA A 134 -1.82 -1.15 9.41
N PRO A 135 -1.32 -1.19 10.67
CA PRO A 135 -0.34 -0.19 11.12
C PRO A 135 0.98 -0.28 10.36
N TYR A 136 1.39 -1.48 9.96
CA TYR A 136 2.58 -1.67 9.16
C TYR A 136 2.42 -1.10 7.74
N PHE A 137 1.29 -1.41 7.10
CA PHE A 137 0.95 -0.86 5.78
C PHE A 137 0.88 0.67 5.80
N LEU A 138 0.28 1.25 6.85
CA LEU A 138 0.25 2.69 7.04
C LEU A 138 1.67 3.29 7.12
N GLY A 139 2.58 2.65 7.84
CA GLY A 139 3.99 3.03 7.87
C GLY A 139 4.66 2.99 6.49
N LEU A 140 4.31 2.00 5.65
CA LEU A 140 4.79 1.92 4.27
C LEU A 140 4.27 3.06 3.40
N VAL A 141 3.00 3.45 3.56
CA VAL A 141 2.40 4.60 2.86
C VAL A 141 3.16 5.87 3.22
N TYR A 142 3.35 6.16 4.51
CA TYR A 142 4.08 7.36 4.95
C TYR A 142 5.54 7.37 4.49
N ARG A 143 6.21 6.21 4.54
CA ARG A 143 7.58 6.09 4.00
C ARG A 143 7.62 6.39 2.51
N ALA A 144 6.67 5.86 1.74
CA ALA A 144 6.59 6.10 0.30
C ALA A 144 6.35 7.59 -0.02
N ILE A 145 5.42 8.24 0.71
CA ILE A 145 5.17 9.68 0.58
C ILE A 145 6.45 10.47 0.89
N ASN A 146 7.13 10.17 2.00
CA ASN A 146 8.35 10.86 2.39
C ASN A 146 9.48 10.66 1.36
N GLU A 147 9.66 9.45 0.84
CA GLU A 147 10.65 9.19 -0.22
C GLU A 147 10.39 10.03 -1.47
N VAL A 148 9.13 10.24 -1.85
CA VAL A 148 8.78 11.10 -3.00
C VAL A 148 9.04 12.57 -2.71
N LEU A 149 8.66 13.03 -1.51
CA LEU A 149 8.86 14.43 -1.10
C LEU A 149 10.36 14.78 -1.03
N ASP A 150 11.19 13.88 -0.50
CA ASP A 150 12.63 14.11 -0.33
C ASP A 150 13.42 13.95 -1.63
N LYS A 151 13.13 12.94 -2.46
CA LYS A 151 13.98 12.55 -3.59
C LYS A 151 13.44 12.92 -4.96
N SER A 152 12.34 13.68 -5.02
CA SER A 152 11.54 13.96 -6.23
C SER A 152 10.95 12.69 -6.86
N PHE A 153 9.90 12.86 -7.66
CA PHE A 153 9.23 11.75 -8.35
C PHE A 153 10.20 11.11 -9.36
N SER A 154 10.84 10.01 -8.97
CA SER A 154 11.76 9.27 -9.84
C SER A 154 11.16 7.91 -10.19
N THR A 155 11.65 7.28 -11.25
CA THR A 155 11.26 5.91 -11.63
C THR A 155 11.64 4.85 -10.58
N THR A 156 12.36 5.24 -9.52
CA THR A 156 12.78 4.37 -8.41
C THR A 156 11.93 4.54 -7.16
N THR A 157 10.97 5.47 -7.18
CA THR A 157 9.98 5.63 -6.11
C THR A 157 9.19 4.34 -5.94
N SER A 158 9.01 3.91 -4.70
CA SER A 158 8.39 2.63 -4.38
C SER A 158 7.44 2.73 -3.19
N GLY A 159 6.67 1.69 -2.97
CA GLY A 159 5.64 1.63 -1.93
C GLY A 159 4.21 1.71 -2.47
N PRO A 160 3.21 1.63 -1.58
CA PRO A 160 1.80 1.57 -1.96
C PRO A 160 1.23 2.94 -2.33
N LEU A 161 1.86 3.70 -3.25
CA LEU A 161 1.35 5.01 -3.69
C LEU A 161 -0.04 4.93 -4.35
N TRP A 162 -0.40 3.76 -4.87
CA TRP A 162 -1.76 3.51 -5.33
C TRP A 162 -2.81 3.70 -4.23
N PHE A 163 -2.47 3.42 -2.97
CA PHE A 163 -3.36 3.60 -1.84
C PHE A 163 -3.68 5.09 -1.63
N VAL A 164 -2.67 5.95 -1.80
CA VAL A 164 -2.80 7.40 -1.70
C VAL A 164 -3.79 7.93 -2.74
N GLN A 165 -3.75 7.40 -3.96
CA GLN A 165 -4.70 7.75 -5.01
C GLN A 165 -6.13 7.34 -4.64
N LEU A 166 -6.34 6.13 -4.13
CA LEU A 166 -7.67 5.67 -3.68
C LEU A 166 -8.18 6.50 -2.50
N TRP A 167 -7.33 6.77 -1.52
CA TRP A 167 -7.68 7.61 -0.39
C TRP A 167 -8.12 9.02 -0.87
N ALA A 168 -7.43 9.59 -1.85
CA ALA A 168 -7.83 10.89 -2.41
C ALA A 168 -9.20 10.83 -3.11
N TYR A 169 -9.51 9.73 -3.79
CA TYR A 169 -10.85 9.52 -4.37
C TYR A 169 -11.94 9.41 -3.32
N ALA A 170 -11.63 8.85 -2.14
CA ALA A 170 -12.58 8.76 -1.04
C ALA A 170 -12.86 10.12 -0.38
N TYR A 171 -11.83 10.95 -0.22
CA TYR A 171 -11.93 12.21 0.53
C TYR A 171 -12.26 13.43 -0.34
N PHE A 172 -12.00 13.36 -1.64
CA PHE A 172 -12.24 14.45 -2.57
C PHE A 172 -13.16 13.99 -3.71
N PRO A 173 -14.50 14.06 -3.51
CA PRO A 173 -15.49 13.60 -4.50
C PRO A 173 -15.43 14.34 -5.84
N VAL A 174 -14.78 15.51 -5.89
CA VAL A 174 -14.57 16.25 -7.14
C VAL A 174 -13.48 15.58 -8.01
N LEU A 175 -12.57 14.82 -7.39
CA LEU A 175 -11.44 14.16 -8.04
C LEU A 175 -11.79 12.75 -8.55
N ALA A 176 -12.86 12.14 -8.09
CA ALA A 176 -13.40 10.91 -8.66
C ALA A 176 -14.90 11.03 -8.83
N ARG A 177 -15.42 10.77 -10.03
CA ARG A 177 -16.87 10.78 -10.24
C ARG A 177 -17.50 9.72 -9.35
N GLU A 178 -18.39 10.14 -8.46
CA GLU A 178 -19.21 9.20 -7.69
C GLU A 178 -19.89 8.23 -8.67
N PRO A 179 -19.88 6.93 -8.36
CA PRO A 179 -20.50 5.96 -9.23
C PRO A 179 -22.02 6.16 -9.14
N SER A 180 -22.72 5.84 -10.22
CA SER A 180 -24.19 5.90 -10.26
C SER A 180 -24.89 4.93 -9.30
N VAL A 181 -24.14 4.15 -8.51
CA VAL A 181 -24.60 3.03 -7.70
C VAL A 181 -23.96 3.09 -6.31
N PRO A 182 -24.73 3.17 -5.22
CA PRO A 182 -24.21 3.19 -3.84
C PRO A 182 -23.41 1.93 -3.50
N PHE A 183 -22.36 2.07 -2.66
CA PHE A 183 -21.51 0.96 -2.20
C PHE A 183 -22.31 -0.26 -1.70
N GLU A 184 -23.36 -0.02 -0.90
CA GLU A 184 -24.21 -1.05 -0.29
C GLU A 184 -25.00 -1.90 -1.31
N SER A 185 -25.13 -1.40 -2.53
CA SER A 185 -25.91 -2.05 -3.60
C SER A 185 -25.06 -2.85 -4.59
N ILE A 186 -23.73 -2.90 -4.40
CA ILE A 186 -22.84 -3.66 -5.28
C ILE A 186 -22.61 -5.06 -4.72
N PRO A 187 -23.07 -6.11 -5.41
CA PRO A 187 -22.82 -7.48 -4.97
C PRO A 187 -21.33 -7.84 -5.10
N ASN A 188 -20.80 -8.55 -4.10
CA ASN A 188 -19.44 -9.10 -4.05
C ASN A 188 -18.26 -8.11 -3.90
N VAL A 189 -18.48 -6.92 -3.32
CA VAL A 189 -17.36 -6.01 -2.99
C VAL A 189 -16.68 -6.46 -1.70
N SER A 190 -15.36 -6.71 -1.74
CA SER A 190 -14.62 -7.26 -0.59
C SER A 190 -13.92 -6.20 0.28
N SER A 191 -13.78 -4.97 -0.23
CA SER A 191 -13.30 -3.80 0.53
C SER A 191 -13.80 -2.50 -0.10
N TYR A 192 -13.74 -1.38 0.63
CA TYR A 192 -14.06 -0.07 0.05
C TYR A 192 -13.13 0.30 -1.11
N GLY A 193 -11.88 -0.19 -1.08
CA GLY A 193 -10.94 -0.03 -2.20
C GLY A 193 -11.42 -0.67 -3.49
N ASP A 194 -12.04 -1.86 -3.44
CA ASP A 194 -12.57 -2.53 -4.64
C ASP A 194 -13.68 -1.68 -5.28
N TYR A 195 -14.46 -0.96 -4.45
CA TYR A 195 -15.45 0.01 -4.91
C TYR A 195 -14.81 1.26 -5.52
N LEU A 196 -13.81 1.83 -4.85
CA LEU A 196 -13.09 3.00 -5.36
C LEU A 196 -12.39 2.73 -6.71
N MET A 197 -11.97 1.50 -6.96
CA MET A 197 -11.39 1.10 -8.26
C MET A 197 -12.43 0.99 -9.39
N SER A 198 -13.71 0.85 -9.05
CA SER A 198 -14.80 0.88 -10.04
C SER A 198 -15.18 2.31 -10.46
N LEU A 199 -14.63 3.32 -9.79
CA LEU A 199 -14.87 4.72 -10.13
C LEU A 199 -14.21 5.07 -11.47
N THR A 200 -14.92 5.86 -12.26
CA THR A 200 -14.34 6.41 -13.48
C THR A 200 -13.47 7.60 -13.07
N GLU A 201 -12.16 7.52 -13.36
CA GLU A 201 -11.26 8.66 -13.16
C GLU A 201 -11.84 9.87 -13.90
N ALA A 202 -12.06 10.97 -13.16
CA ALA A 202 -12.33 12.25 -13.81
C ALA A 202 -11.04 12.68 -14.55
N SER A 203 -11.18 13.36 -15.69
CA SER A 203 -10.05 13.93 -16.42
C SER A 203 -9.44 15.07 -15.60
N ASN A 204 -8.64 14.73 -14.60
CA ASN A 204 -8.07 15.69 -13.69
C ASN A 204 -6.67 16.04 -14.16
N ASP A 205 -6.56 17.14 -14.90
CA ASP A 205 -5.26 17.74 -15.10
C ASP A 205 -4.68 18.23 -13.76
N PHE A 206 -3.36 18.38 -13.73
CA PHE A 206 -2.64 18.83 -12.54
C PHE A 206 -3.17 20.18 -12.03
N GLU A 207 -3.49 21.10 -12.92
CA GLU A 207 -3.89 22.47 -12.57
C GLU A 207 -5.25 22.49 -11.86
N THR A 208 -6.21 21.69 -12.33
CA THR A 208 -7.55 21.55 -11.74
C THR A 208 -7.45 20.90 -10.36
N CYS A 209 -6.70 19.81 -10.23
CA CYS A 209 -6.42 19.17 -8.94
C CYS A 209 -5.78 20.14 -7.94
N PHE A 210 -4.73 20.85 -8.38
CA PHE A 210 -3.97 21.73 -7.50
C PHE A 210 -4.81 22.94 -7.05
N LYS A 211 -5.57 23.56 -7.95
CA LYS A 211 -6.48 24.66 -7.60
C LYS A 211 -7.57 24.21 -6.63
N TYR A 212 -8.12 23.02 -6.83
CA TYR A 212 -9.12 22.47 -5.92
C TYR A 212 -8.54 22.25 -4.53
N LEU A 213 -7.43 21.51 -4.42
CA LEU A 213 -6.74 21.23 -3.15
C LEU A 213 -6.25 22.50 -2.42
N SER A 214 -5.95 23.56 -3.18
CA SER A 214 -5.53 24.86 -2.62
C SER A 214 -6.69 25.81 -2.33
N SER A 215 -7.94 25.43 -2.65
CA SER A 215 -9.11 26.29 -2.50
C SER A 215 -9.53 26.40 -1.02
N PRO A 216 -9.90 27.60 -0.55
CA PRO A 216 -10.39 27.81 0.81
C PRO A 216 -11.73 27.12 1.09
N SER A 217 -12.46 26.65 0.07
CA SER A 217 -13.70 25.87 0.26
C SER A 217 -13.48 24.50 0.90
N ILE A 218 -12.28 23.93 0.80
CA ILE A 218 -11.88 22.72 1.54
C ILE A 218 -11.54 23.07 3.01
N GLN A 219 -11.34 24.37 3.32
CA GLN A 219 -10.94 24.88 4.65
C GLN A 219 -12.09 25.01 5.65
N THR A 220 -13.33 24.80 5.22
CA THR A 220 -14.51 24.77 6.10
C THR A 220 -15.05 23.34 6.16
N PRO A 221 -15.07 22.69 7.35
CA PRO A 221 -15.80 21.45 7.49
C PRO A 221 -17.28 21.73 7.23
N ALA A 222 -17.94 20.83 6.51
CA ALA A 222 -19.40 20.81 6.48
C ALA A 222 -19.89 20.67 7.94
N GLU A 223 -20.72 21.64 8.38
CA GLU A 223 -21.40 21.64 9.67
C GLU A 223 -22.30 20.42 9.87
#